data_AF-A0A8J3KRT8-F1
#
_entry.id   AF-A0A8J3KRT8-F1
#
_cell.length_a   1.000
_cell.length_b   1.000
_cell.length_c   1.000
_cell.angle_alpha   90.00
_cell.angle_beta   90.00
_cell.angle_gamma   90.00
#
_symmetry.space_group_name_H-M   'P 1'
#
loop_
_entity.id
_entity.type
_entity.pdbx_description
1 polymer ?
#
loop_
_entity_poly.entity_id
_entity_poly.type
_entity_poly.pdbx_seq_one_letter_code
_entity_poly.pdbx_strand_id
1 'polypeptide(L)' 'MLAAGLLDVSTMITHRFALDEIMHAYDVFADPAASGALKVLLTRL' A
#
# COMPACT_ATOMS: atom_id res chain seq x y z
N MET A 1 -19.86 -2.92 -5.41
CA MET A 1 -18.91 -2.74 -6.53
C MET A 1 -17.73 -3.71 -6.42
N LEU A 2 -16.89 -3.65 -5.39
CA LEU A 2 -15.73 -4.55 -5.23
C LEU A 2 -16.09 -6.05 -5.24
N ALA A 3 -16.95 -6.51 -4.31
CA ALA A 3 -17.37 -7.92 -4.27
C ALA A 3 -18.12 -8.38 -5.53
N ALA A 4 -18.69 -7.42 -6.29
CA ALA A 4 -19.36 -7.68 -7.55
C ALA A 4 -18.41 -7.61 -8.77
N GLY A 5 -17.10 -7.42 -8.56
CA GLY A 5 -16.09 -7.34 -9.64
C GLY A 5 -16.13 -6.06 -10.47
N LEU A 6 -16.93 -5.06 -10.08
CA LEU A 6 -17.10 -3.80 -10.83
C LEU A 6 -16.03 -2.75 -10.51
N LEU A 7 -15.09 -3.06 -9.62
CA LEU A 7 -14.00 -2.17 -9.24
C LEU A 7 -12.75 -3.01 -8.97
N ASP A 8 -11.73 -2.86 -9.80
CA ASP A 8 -10.41 -3.41 -9.55
C ASP A 8 -9.63 -2.48 -8.63
N VAL A 9 -9.42 -2.92 -7.38
CA VAL A 9 -8.66 -2.17 -6.37
C VAL A 9 -7.22 -2.67 -6.24
N SER A 10 -6.83 -3.73 -6.96
CA SER A 10 -5.50 -4.31 -6.85
C SER A 10 -4.41 -3.34 -7.32
N THR A 11 -4.75 -2.50 -8.29
CA THR A 11 -3.90 -1.44 -8.85
C THR A 11 -3.67 -0.26 -7.90
N MET A 12 -4.47 -0.14 -6.83
CA MET A 12 -4.31 0.97 -5.89
C MET A 12 -3.07 0.81 -5.00
N ILE A 13 -2.63 -0.43 -4.76
CA ILE A 13 -1.48 -0.75 -3.90
C ILE A 13 -0.19 -0.41 -4.65
N THR A 14 0.49 0.67 -4.25
CA THR A 14 1.78 1.07 -4.84
C THR A 14 2.96 0.46 -4.11
N HIS A 15 2.83 0.16 -2.81
CA HIS A 15 3.90 -0.39 -2.00
C HIS A 15 3.42 -1.56 -1.14
N ARG A 16 4.30 -2.54 -0.95
CA ARG A 16 4.07 -3.73 -0.13
C ARG A 16 5.27 -3.91 0.79
N PHE A 17 4.99 -4.09 2.08
CA PHE A 17 5.99 -4.35 3.10
C PHE A 17 5.55 -5.52 3.97
N ALA A 18 6.51 -6.22 4.55
CA ALA A 18 6.24 -7.13 5.65
C ALA A 18 5.80 -6.33 6.89
N LEU A 19 5.05 -6.96 7.79
CA LEU A 19 4.53 -6.26 8.98
C LEU A 19 5.63 -5.79 9.94
N ASP A 20 6.77 -6.49 10.00
CA ASP A 20 7.93 -6.10 10.80
C ASP A 20 8.68 -4.89 10.22
N GLU A 21 8.46 -4.57 8.94
CA GLU A 21 8.97 -3.36 8.28
C GLU A 21 8.07 -2.13 8.48
N ILE A 22 7.13 -2.16 9.43
CA ILE A 22 6.11 -1.12 9.60
C ILE A 22 6.68 0.30 9.74
N MET A 23 7.84 0.47 10.40
CA MET A 23 8.48 1.78 10.53
C MET A 23 8.91 2.33 9.17
N HIS A 24 9.52 1.49 8.32
CA HIS A 24 9.93 1.88 6.98
C HIS A 24 8.72 2.18 6.08
N ALA A 25 7.64 1.40 6.22
CA ALA A 25 6.38 1.66 5.54
C ALA A 25 5.78 3.04 5.91
N TYR A 26 5.93 3.46 7.17
CA TYR A 26 5.52 4.81 7.61
C TYR A 26 6.38 5.90 6.98
N ASP A 27 7.70 5.75 6.92
CA ASP A 27 8.59 6.73 6.29
C ASP A 27 8.24 6.93 4.82
N VAL A 28 8.01 5.84 4.09
CA VAL A 28 7.60 5.85 2.68
C VAL A 28 6.25 6.56 2.50
N PHE A 29 5.28 6.30 3.38
CA PHE A 29 3.97 6.93 3.30
C PHE A 29 3.97 8.39 3.77
N ALA A 30 4.95 8.81 4.58
CA ALA A 30 5.03 10.17 5.11
C ALA A 30 5.43 11.22 4.05
N ASP A 31 6.13 10.81 3.00
CA ASP A 31 6.47 11.67 1.85
C ASP A 31 6.00 11.06 0.52
N PRO A 32 4.69 11.11 0.22
CA PRO A 32 4.15 10.54 -1.01
C PRO A 32 4.59 11.28 -2.27
N ALA A 33 5.01 12.55 -2.15
CA ALA A 33 5.50 13.33 -3.28
C ALA A 33 6.86 12.79 -3.77
N ALA A 34 7.73 12.39 -2.85
CA ALA A 34 9.00 11.75 -3.18
C ALA A 34 8.87 10.25 -3.44
N SER A 35 8.06 9.53 -2.66
CA SER A 35 7.97 8.06 -2.73
C SER A 35 7.00 7.52 -3.78
N GLY A 36 6.07 8.34 -4.26
CA GLY A 36 4.96 7.87 -5.10
C GLY A 36 3.96 6.99 -4.35
N ALA A 37 3.97 7.02 -3.02
CA ALA A 37 3.02 6.26 -2.21
C ALA A 37 1.58 6.77 -2.42
N LEU A 38 0.67 5.84 -2.68
CA LEU A 38 -0.78 6.07 -2.76
C LEU A 38 -1.48 5.16 -1.74
N LYS A 39 -1.19 3.86 -1.82
CA LYS A 39 -1.64 2.86 -0.86
C LYS A 39 -0.49 1.93 -0.53
N VAL A 40 -0.19 1.83 0.76
CA VAL A 40 0.79 0.89 1.32
C VAL A 40 0.06 -0.30 1.92
N LEU A 41 0.47 -1.51 1.56
CA LEU A 41 -0.03 -2.76 2.13
C LEU A 41 1.02 -3.35 3.09
N LEU A 42 0.61 -3.64 4.31
CA LEU A 42 1.37 -4.46 5.26
C LEU A 42 0.80 -5.87 5.28
N THR A 43 1.66 -6.88 5.20
CA THR A 43 1.25 -8.28 5.25
C THR A 43 2.09 -9.10 6.23
N ARG A 44 1.48 -10.13 6.81
CA ARG A 44 2.17 -11.22 7.53
C ARG A 44 2.24 -12.39 6.55
N LEU A 45 3.30 -12.50 5.76
CA LEU A 45 3.58 -13.71 4.98
C LEU A 45 4.62 -14.55 5.72
#